data_AF-A0A948KN07-F1
#
_entry.id   AF-A0A948KN07-F1
#
_cell.length_a   1.000
_cell.length_b   1.000
_cell.length_c   1.000
_cell.angle_alpha   90.00
_cell.angle_beta   90.00
_cell.angle_gamma   90.00
#
_symmetry.space_group_name_H-M   'P 1'
#
loop_
_entity.id
_entity.type
_entity.pdbx_description
1 polymer ?
#
loop_
_entity_poly.entity_id
_entity_poly.type
_entity_poly.pdbx_seq_one_letter_code
_entity_poly.pdbx_strand_id
1 'polypeptide(L)'
;AGDGIWFQAVEARDGIWDAKRCNDSCWARFSPFEAWSIRRFLDLPEAPGLSGLKRALGFRLYARINVQTILDESPESIVYQMNDCRVQAARKKKGLTDYPCKSGGLVEYRAFAETIDPRIRTSCIACPPDDHPPEWFCAWRFTLA
;
A
#
# COMPACT_ATOMS: atom_id res chain seq x y z
N ALA A 1 15.45 0.11 -3.81
CA ALA A 1 16.25 0.62 -4.94
C ALA A 1 15.95 -0.15 -6.23
N GLY A 2 15.90 -1.49 -6.19
CA GLY A 2 15.62 -2.34 -7.36
C GLY A 2 14.30 -2.03 -8.08
N ASP A 3 13.20 -1.84 -7.35
CA ASP A 3 11.88 -1.60 -7.98
C ASP A 3 11.85 -0.40 -8.92
N GLY A 4 12.47 0.71 -8.52
CA GLY A 4 12.55 1.89 -9.38
C GLY A 4 13.38 1.65 -10.64
N ILE A 5 14.43 0.84 -10.59
CA ILE A 5 15.35 0.63 -11.73
C ILE A 5 14.66 -0.17 -12.83
N TRP A 6 14.05 -1.32 -12.50
CA TRP A 6 13.36 -2.11 -13.52
C TRP A 6 12.13 -1.35 -14.04
N PHE A 7 11.41 -0.64 -13.16
CA PHE A 7 10.22 0.12 -13.55
C PHE A 7 10.57 1.19 -14.58
N GLN A 8 11.60 1.98 -14.33
CA GLN A 8 12.05 3.02 -15.25
C GLN A 8 12.59 2.45 -16.57
N ALA A 9 13.24 1.28 -16.55
CA ALA A 9 13.68 0.62 -17.78
C ALA A 9 12.50 0.20 -18.66
N VAL A 10 11.43 -0.35 -18.07
CA VAL A 10 10.19 -0.69 -18.79
C VAL A 10 9.44 0.57 -19.24
N GLU A 11 9.33 1.59 -18.38
CA GLU A 11 8.69 2.86 -18.70
C GLU A 11 9.37 3.54 -19.90
N ALA A 12 10.71 3.54 -19.94
CA ALA A 12 11.46 4.14 -21.03
C ALA A 12 11.30 3.39 -22.38
N ARG A 13 11.10 2.07 -22.34
CA ARG A 13 10.97 1.23 -23.54
C ARG A 13 9.53 1.15 -24.06
N ASP A 14 8.58 0.90 -23.16
CA ASP A 14 7.20 0.50 -23.49
C ASP A 14 6.14 1.48 -22.93
N GLY A 15 6.55 2.49 -22.16
CA GLY A 15 5.68 3.50 -21.59
C GLY A 15 5.13 3.16 -20.20
N ILE A 16 4.51 4.17 -19.57
CA ILE A 16 4.05 4.12 -18.17
C ILE A 16 3.00 3.02 -17.91
N TRP A 17 2.10 2.79 -18.86
CA TRP A 17 1.01 1.82 -18.69
C TRP A 17 1.51 0.39 -18.66
N ASP A 18 2.56 0.08 -19.42
CA ASP A 18 3.18 -1.23 -19.46
C ASP A 18 4.02 -1.48 -18.20
N ALA A 19 4.81 -0.50 -17.78
CA ALA A 19 5.52 -0.54 -16.50
C ALA A 19 4.56 -0.73 -15.31
N LYS A 20 3.46 0.02 -15.31
CA LYS A 20 2.42 -0.07 -14.29
C LYS A 20 1.69 -1.42 -14.31
N ARG A 21 1.36 -1.97 -15.49
CA ARG A 21 0.74 -3.31 -15.59
C ARG A 21 1.63 -4.39 -14.99
N CYS A 22 2.94 -4.33 -15.27
CA CYS A 22 3.92 -5.22 -14.66
C CYS A 22 3.95 -5.06 -13.13
N ASN A 23 4.01 -3.81 -12.65
CA ASN A 23 4.02 -3.51 -11.21
C ASN A 23 2.75 -4.03 -10.51
N ASP A 24 1.57 -3.73 -11.05
CA ASP A 24 0.29 -4.13 -10.47
C ASP A 24 0.16 -5.66 -10.42
N SER A 25 0.66 -6.37 -11.43
CA SER A 25 0.70 -7.84 -11.46
C SER A 25 1.64 -8.43 -10.40
N CYS A 26 2.77 -7.77 -10.13
CA CYS A 26 3.68 -8.16 -9.06
C CYS A 26 3.02 -7.98 -7.69
N TRP A 27 2.42 -6.81 -7.43
CA TRP A 27 1.76 -6.53 -6.14
C TRP A 27 0.57 -7.45 -5.87
N ALA A 28 -0.19 -7.82 -6.90
CA ALA A 28 -1.30 -8.77 -6.78
C ALA A 28 -0.87 -10.15 -6.23
N ARG A 29 0.38 -10.55 -6.49
CA ARG A 29 0.95 -11.83 -6.03
C ARG A 29 1.76 -11.66 -4.75
N PHE A 30 2.54 -10.61 -4.66
CA PHE A 30 3.45 -10.38 -3.55
C PHE A 30 2.72 -9.95 -2.27
N SER A 31 1.71 -9.07 -2.37
CA SER A 31 1.00 -8.55 -1.21
C SER A 31 0.39 -9.65 -0.29
N PRO A 32 -0.37 -10.64 -0.79
CA PRO A 32 -0.87 -11.73 0.07
C PRO A 32 0.27 -12.62 0.59
N PHE A 33 1.33 -12.86 -0.19
CA PHE A 33 2.48 -13.63 0.28
C PHE A 33 3.23 -12.91 1.42
N GLU A 34 3.39 -11.59 1.31
CA GLU A 34 3.96 -10.73 2.33
C GLU A 34 3.12 -10.77 3.60
N ALA A 35 1.80 -10.58 3.49
CA ALA A 35 0.87 -10.67 4.62
C ALA A 35 0.94 -12.03 5.32
N TRP A 36 0.95 -13.13 4.56
CA TRP A 36 1.10 -14.49 5.10
C TRP A 36 2.42 -14.67 5.86
N SER A 37 3.53 -14.16 5.30
CA SER A 37 4.86 -14.24 5.92
C SER A 37 4.91 -13.43 7.22
N ILE A 38 4.39 -12.19 7.20
CA ILE A 38 4.32 -11.31 8.36
C ILE A 38 3.43 -11.92 9.45
N ARG A 39 2.27 -12.47 9.08
CA ARG A 39 1.34 -13.11 10.03
C ARG A 39 2.03 -14.22 10.82
N ARG A 40 2.82 -15.06 10.15
CA ARG A 40 3.63 -16.13 10.79
C ARG A 40 4.76 -15.57 11.64
N PHE A 41 5.47 -14.57 11.13
CA PHE A 41 6.56 -13.93 11.86
C PHE A 41 6.10 -13.29 13.18
N LEU A 42 4.90 -12.69 13.17
CA LEU A 42 4.28 -12.03 14.32
C LEU A 42 3.47 -12.95 15.23
N ASP A 43 3.37 -14.24 14.88
CA ASP A 43 2.52 -15.24 15.54
C ASP A 43 1.08 -14.74 15.76
N LEU A 44 0.47 -14.19 14.71
CA LEU A 44 -0.90 -13.68 14.79
C LEU A 44 -1.92 -14.83 14.75
N PRO A 45 -3.03 -14.74 15.53
CA PRO A 45 -4.10 -15.72 15.48
C PRO A 45 -4.80 -15.75 14.11
N GLU A 46 -5.75 -16.66 13.92
CA GLU A 46 -6.49 -16.83 12.65
C GLU A 46 -7.27 -15.58 12.23
N ALA A 47 -7.90 -14.91 13.20
CA ALA A 47 -8.73 -13.73 12.97
C ALA A 47 -8.29 -12.59 13.90
N PRO A 48 -7.12 -11.98 13.65
CA PRO A 48 -6.49 -11.04 14.57
C PRO A 48 -7.11 -9.64 14.55
N GLY A 49 -8.07 -9.38 13.67
CA GLY A 49 -8.79 -8.11 13.56
C GLY A 49 -7.90 -6.91 13.23
N LEU A 50 -8.40 -5.72 13.51
CA LEU A 50 -7.69 -4.46 13.21
C LEU A 50 -6.41 -4.30 14.02
N SER A 51 -6.35 -4.80 15.25
CA SER A 51 -5.12 -4.76 16.06
C SER A 51 -4.00 -5.60 15.42
N GLY A 52 -4.34 -6.77 14.88
CA GLY A 52 -3.44 -7.58 14.06
C GLY A 52 -2.97 -6.85 12.81
N LEU A 53 -3.91 -6.25 12.07
CA LEU A 53 -3.60 -5.49 10.87
C LEU A 53 -2.64 -4.32 11.16
N LYS A 54 -2.87 -3.53 12.21
CA LYS A 54 -1.97 -2.43 12.60
C LYS A 54 -0.55 -2.90 12.84
N ARG A 55 -0.39 -4.02 13.57
CA ARG A 55 0.93 -4.63 13.79
C ARG A 55 1.52 -5.06 12.46
N ALA A 56 0.78 -5.78 11.61
CA ALA A 56 1.28 -6.29 10.34
C ALA A 56 1.69 -5.18 9.36
N LEU A 57 0.95 -4.06 9.29
CA LEU A 57 1.28 -2.90 8.46
C LEU A 57 2.68 -2.34 8.78
N GLY A 58 3.11 -2.39 10.05
CA GLY A 58 4.45 -1.98 10.48
C GLY A 58 5.60 -2.88 10.02
N PHE A 59 5.30 -4.05 9.43
CA PHE A 59 6.30 -5.01 8.94
C PHE A 59 6.33 -5.14 7.42
N ARG A 60 5.51 -4.36 6.70
CA ARG A 60 5.55 -4.34 5.23
C ARG A 60 6.93 -3.94 4.73
N LEU A 61 7.29 -4.42 3.54
CA LEU A 61 8.58 -4.20 2.89
C LEU A 61 8.98 -2.72 2.89
N TYR A 62 8.02 -1.82 2.66
CA TYR A 62 8.27 -0.39 2.61
C TYR A 62 8.00 0.36 3.93
N ALA A 63 7.60 -0.32 5.01
CA ALA A 63 7.20 0.32 6.27
C ALA A 63 8.31 1.22 6.86
N ARG A 64 9.58 0.87 6.65
CA ARG A 64 10.73 1.63 7.19
C ARG A 64 11.31 2.69 6.26
N ILE A 65 10.90 2.73 4.99
CA ILE A 65 11.41 3.71 4.01
C ILE A 65 10.41 4.82 3.72
N ASN A 66 9.16 4.65 4.16
CA ASN A 66 8.07 5.60 4.03
C ASN A 66 7.67 6.10 5.43
N VAL A 67 7.01 7.27 5.50
CA VAL A 67 6.41 7.78 6.74
C VAL A 67 4.91 7.54 6.68
N GLN A 68 4.35 6.97 7.74
CA GLN A 68 2.98 6.44 7.76
C GLN A 68 2.31 6.72 9.11
N THR A 69 1.02 7.00 9.05
CA THR A 69 0.18 7.18 10.24
C THR A 69 -1.00 6.23 10.18
N ILE A 70 -1.34 5.64 11.33
CA ILE A 70 -2.59 4.90 11.51
C ILE A 70 -3.45 5.71 12.48
N LEU A 71 -4.65 6.05 12.04
CA LEU A 71 -5.67 6.73 12.84
C LEU A 71 -6.77 5.74 13.19
N ASP A 72 -7.20 5.74 14.45
CA ASP A 72 -8.44 5.07 14.87
C ASP A 72 -9.63 5.97 14.54
N GLU A 73 -10.48 5.53 13.60
CA GLU A 73 -11.70 6.25 13.22
C GLU A 73 -12.88 5.81 14.10
N SER A 74 -12.95 4.51 14.41
CA SER A 74 -13.89 3.90 15.36
C SER A 74 -13.32 2.57 15.91
N PRO A 75 -14.00 1.87 16.84
CA PRO A 75 -13.56 0.53 17.26
C PRO A 75 -13.49 -0.50 16.11
N GLU A 76 -14.26 -0.29 15.04
CA GLU A 76 -14.36 -1.16 13.86
C GLU A 76 -13.72 -0.54 12.61
N SER A 77 -13.05 0.61 12.70
CA SER A 77 -12.46 1.30 11.53
C SER A 77 -11.14 1.99 11.84
N ILE A 78 -10.16 1.79 10.97
CA ILE A 78 -8.88 2.53 11.00
C ILE A 78 -8.61 3.17 9.64
N VAL A 79 -7.90 4.29 9.66
CA VAL A 79 -7.39 4.97 8.46
C VAL A 79 -5.87 4.92 8.46
N TYR A 80 -5.31 4.33 7.41
CA TYR A 80 -3.88 4.28 7.15
C TYR A 80 -3.50 5.35 6.13
N GLN A 81 -2.64 6.27 6.53
CA GLN A 81 -2.15 7.36 5.69
C GLN A 81 -0.68 7.15 5.35
N MET A 82 -0.35 7.26 4.07
CA MET A 82 1.01 7.29 3.56
C MET A 82 1.49 8.74 3.51
N ASN A 83 1.98 9.25 4.64
CA ASN A 83 2.41 10.65 4.79
C ASN A 83 3.57 11.01 3.86
N ASP A 84 4.58 10.15 3.80
CA ASP A 84 5.69 10.30 2.85
C ASP A 84 5.95 8.98 2.11
N CYS A 85 5.64 8.96 0.82
CA CYS A 85 5.89 7.84 -0.06
C CYS A 85 7.19 8.06 -0.83
N ARG A 86 8.17 7.18 -0.65
CA ARG A 86 9.49 7.27 -1.29
C ARG A 86 9.43 7.37 -2.82
N VAL A 87 8.40 6.79 -3.45
CA VAL A 87 8.16 6.89 -4.90
C VAL A 87 7.69 8.30 -5.27
N GLN A 88 6.65 8.81 -4.61
CA GLN A 88 6.10 10.14 -4.91
C GLN A 88 7.07 11.26 -4.55
N ALA A 89 7.74 11.17 -3.39
CA ALA A 89 8.78 12.12 -3.01
C ALA A 89 9.92 12.21 -4.04
N ALA A 90 10.32 11.06 -4.62
CA ALA A 90 11.32 11.04 -5.67
C ALA A 90 10.86 11.72 -6.96
N ARG A 91 9.58 11.56 -7.32
CA ARG A 91 8.97 12.20 -8.50
C ARG A 91 8.83 13.70 -8.28
N LYS A 92 8.32 14.12 -7.13
CA LYS A 92 8.23 15.52 -6.72
C LYS A 92 9.59 16.21 -6.75
N LYS A 93 10.65 15.58 -6.24
CA LYS A 93 12.04 16.10 -6.31
C LYS A 93 12.53 16.32 -7.75
N LYS A 94 12.00 15.55 -8.72
CA LYS A 94 12.31 15.66 -10.15
C LYS A 94 11.35 16.57 -10.91
N GLY A 95 10.41 17.24 -10.23
CA GLY A 95 9.38 18.06 -10.89
C GLY A 95 8.39 17.24 -11.73
N LEU A 96 8.27 15.94 -11.48
CA LEU A 96 7.34 15.06 -12.16
C LEU A 96 6.00 15.03 -11.41
N THR A 97 4.91 14.84 -12.16
CA THR A 97 3.58 14.55 -11.61
C THR A 97 3.60 13.26 -10.80
N ASP A 98 2.67 13.14 -9.84
CA ASP A 98 2.53 11.92 -9.05
C ASP A 98 2.29 10.70 -9.93
N TYR A 99 2.87 9.58 -9.51
CA TYR A 99 2.68 8.29 -10.15
C TYR A 99 1.26 7.79 -9.89
N PRO A 100 0.46 7.41 -10.92
CA PRO A 100 -0.91 6.95 -10.75
C PRO A 100 -0.98 5.51 -10.18
N CYS A 101 -0.64 5.34 -8.90
CA CYS A 101 -0.51 4.05 -8.23
C CYS A 101 -1.82 3.44 -7.71
N LYS A 102 -2.96 4.14 -7.82
CA LYS A 102 -4.25 3.72 -7.24
C LYS A 102 -4.67 2.29 -7.61
N SER A 103 -4.53 1.87 -8.86
CA SER A 103 -4.93 0.51 -9.27
C SER A 103 -4.12 -0.58 -8.59
N GLY A 104 -2.80 -0.39 -8.44
CA GLY A 104 -1.94 -1.30 -7.69
C GLY A 104 -2.34 -1.30 -6.21
N GLY A 105 -2.55 -0.12 -5.63
CA GLY A 105 -3.00 0.03 -4.23
C GLY A 105 -4.34 -0.67 -3.95
N LEU A 106 -5.32 -0.58 -4.85
CA LEU A 106 -6.63 -1.22 -4.69
C LEU A 106 -6.52 -2.74 -4.54
N VAL A 107 -5.58 -3.35 -5.27
CA VAL A 107 -5.32 -4.79 -5.17
C VAL A 107 -4.45 -5.09 -3.96
N GLU A 108 -3.36 -4.34 -3.79
CA GLU A 108 -2.35 -4.54 -2.76
C GLU A 108 -2.94 -4.47 -1.35
N TYR A 109 -3.57 -3.35 -0.99
CA TYR A 109 -4.06 -3.14 0.38
C TYR A 109 -5.23 -4.06 0.72
N ARG A 110 -6.12 -4.31 -0.25
CA ARG A 110 -7.22 -5.26 -0.09
C ARG A 110 -6.70 -6.67 0.17
N ALA A 111 -5.84 -7.18 -0.72
CA ALA A 111 -5.30 -8.52 -0.60
C ALA A 111 -4.46 -8.69 0.68
N PHE A 112 -3.69 -7.66 1.06
CA PHE A 112 -2.94 -7.66 2.31
C PHE A 112 -3.88 -7.82 3.51
N ALA A 113 -4.88 -6.93 3.62
CA ALA A 113 -5.78 -6.90 4.76
C ALA A 113 -6.64 -8.17 4.88
N GLU A 114 -7.21 -8.64 3.76
CA GLU A 114 -7.99 -9.89 3.71
C GLU A 114 -7.15 -11.14 4.03
N THR A 115 -5.84 -11.11 3.76
CA THR A 115 -4.92 -12.19 4.14
C THR A 115 -4.57 -12.16 5.63
N ILE A 116 -4.54 -10.97 6.25
CA ILE A 116 -4.35 -10.84 7.70
C ILE A 116 -5.61 -11.30 8.44
N ASP A 117 -6.79 -10.84 8.01
CA ASP A 117 -8.09 -11.26 8.53
C ASP A 117 -9.15 -11.14 7.41
N PRO A 118 -9.80 -12.26 6.99
CA PRO A 118 -10.72 -12.26 5.85
C PRO A 118 -12.00 -11.43 6.06
N ARG A 119 -12.27 -10.99 7.29
CA ARG A 119 -13.42 -10.13 7.63
C ARG A 119 -13.15 -8.65 7.34
N ILE A 120 -11.88 -8.27 7.18
CA ILE A 120 -11.54 -6.86 6.93
C ILE A 120 -11.97 -6.47 5.52
N ARG A 121 -12.53 -5.27 5.39
CA ARG A 121 -12.85 -4.63 4.12
C ARG A 121 -11.99 -3.39 3.95
N THR A 122 -11.54 -3.18 2.72
CA THR A 122 -10.63 -2.07 2.38
C THR A 122 -11.34 -1.11 1.43
N SER A 123 -11.24 0.19 1.71
CA SER A 123 -11.70 1.25 0.81
C SER A 123 -10.62 2.30 0.62
N CYS A 124 -10.46 2.77 -0.62
CA CYS A 124 -9.57 3.87 -0.96
C CYS A 124 -10.25 5.19 -0.57
N ILE A 125 -9.59 6.01 0.25
CA ILE A 125 -10.05 7.39 0.51
C ILE A 125 -9.57 8.29 -0.63
N ALA A 126 -8.26 8.28 -0.89
CA ALA A 126 -7.67 8.86 -2.09
C ALA A 126 -6.30 8.24 -2.34
N CYS A 127 -5.94 8.13 -3.61
CA CYS A 127 -4.62 7.70 -4.06
C CYS A 127 -4.39 8.23 -5.49
N PRO A 128 -3.20 8.76 -5.83
CA PRO A 128 -2.91 9.23 -7.16
C PRO A 128 -3.38 8.26 -8.26
N PRO A 129 -4.11 8.75 -9.26
CA PRO A 129 -4.21 10.15 -9.67
C PRO A 129 -5.33 10.97 -9.00
N ASP A 130 -6.01 10.44 -7.97
CA ASP A 130 -6.97 11.25 -7.22
C ASP A 130 -6.28 12.45 -6.56
N ASP A 131 -7.03 13.53 -6.39
CA ASP A 131 -6.60 14.65 -5.56
C ASP A 131 -6.41 14.18 -4.11
N HIS A 132 -5.35 14.68 -3.48
CA HIS A 132 -5.03 14.39 -2.10
C HIS A 132 -4.48 15.65 -1.42
N PRO A 133 -4.59 15.77 -0.09
CA PRO A 133 -4.10 16.93 0.63
C PRO A 133 -2.57 16.85 0.79
N PRO A 134 -1.88 17.92 1.22
CA PRO A 134 -0.42 17.94 1.30
C PRO A 134 0.19 17.04 2.38
N GLU A 135 -0.59 16.57 3.36
CA GLU A 135 -0.13 15.81 4.53
C GLU A 135 0.11 14.32 4.24
N TRP A 136 -0.46 13.79 3.16
CA TRP A 136 -0.29 12.40 2.75
C TRP A 136 -0.56 12.21 1.26
N PHE A 137 0.09 11.20 0.66
CA PHE A 137 -0.08 10.85 -0.76
C PHE A 137 -1.24 9.89 -0.99
N CYS A 138 -1.46 8.92 -0.11
CA CYS A 138 -2.63 8.06 -0.19
C CYS A 138 -3.17 7.70 1.19
N ALA A 139 -4.46 7.44 1.26
CA ALA A 139 -5.14 7.05 2.48
C ALA A 139 -6.12 5.90 2.20
N TRP A 140 -6.13 4.93 3.11
CA TRP A 140 -6.89 3.69 3.00
C TRP A 140 -7.64 3.44 4.30
N ARG A 141 -8.94 3.18 4.18
CA ARG A 141 -9.77 2.80 5.33
C ARG A 141 -9.92 1.30 5.36
N PHE A 142 -9.68 0.73 6.53
CA PHE A 142 -9.91 -0.68 6.83
C PHE A 142 -11.01 -0.79 7.87
N THR A 143 -12.08 -1.52 7.54
CA THR A 143 -13.17 -1.78 8.46
C THR A 143 -13.26 -3.26 8.79
N LEU A 144 -13.64 -3.59 10.02
CA LEU A 144 -13.95 -4.95 10.43
C LEU A 144 -15.47 -5.13 10.37
N ALA A 145 -15.93 -6.06 9.52
CA ALA A 145 -17.36 -6.36 9.32
C ALA A 145 -17.70 -7.79 9.73
#